data_AF-A0A522F1N0-F1
#
_entry.id   AF-A0A522F1N0-F1
#
_cell.length_a   1.000
_cell.length_b   1.000
_cell.length_c   1.000
_cell.angle_alpha   90.00
_cell.angle_beta   90.00
_cell.angle_gamma   90.00
#
_symmetry.space_group_name_H-M   'P 1'
#
loop_
_entity.id
_entity.type
_entity.pdbx_description
1 polymer ?
#
loop_
_entity_poly.entity_id
_entity_poly.type
_entity_poly.pdbx_seq_one_letter_code
_entity_poly.pdbx_strand_id
1 'polypeptide(L)'
;MDTSHMPLTQNILSATITELINDFEELSYLYNSHIIILTHYAKTMSKVSSLLPNEASTFTFRHIEKCLSLFTSNSKKIDSVKISLIKKTNINIQHFINLKRHFYEVLRTHQGVFSFLLTATDWQSPSFSHSTYSQAGKQTGQIKLSLNDYKRDHHIDEKRYERSFVKEYIDAPLKFPIVSYVTNSGMSAFSTLLHFLLHEGILKENVVIGNSIYFQNKTLIKGFPHIQINAVNESNHTDIVNCIKKAKPSVIIFDSLTNTNEVFLPDLYQIINFIVKNSKHDIVIIVDNTCLSIAFQPFNLIMGKTRKVQLYVFESLLKYHQFGMDRTNAGIIYGYGKDASKLFYYRRDMGTNISDSAVYSLPTPNRKFLEKRLVRLNRNATYLAVFLQNTISDLNS
;
A
#
# COMPACT_ATOMS: atom_id res chain seq x y z
N MET A 1 -21.37 3.90 41.66
CA MET A 1 -20.22 4.79 41.42
C MET A 1 -20.72 6.01 40.68
N ASP A 2 -20.31 7.18 41.13
CA ASP A 2 -20.81 8.49 40.75
C ASP A 2 -20.39 8.83 39.30
N THR A 3 -21.34 8.85 38.37
CA THR A 3 -21.15 9.26 36.96
C THR A 3 -21.33 10.77 36.78
N SER A 4 -21.24 11.55 37.86
CA SER A 4 -21.39 12.99 37.79
C SER A 4 -20.16 13.64 37.15
N HIS A 5 -20.45 14.42 36.10
CA HIS A 5 -19.56 15.31 35.36
C HIS A 5 -18.63 14.64 34.34
N MET A 6 -19.23 14.23 33.22
CA MET A 6 -18.58 14.27 31.91
C MET A 6 -18.55 15.73 31.38
N PRO A 7 -17.42 16.46 31.44
CA PRO A 7 -17.16 17.61 30.57
C PRO A 7 -16.94 17.17 29.10
N LEU A 8 -17.40 15.98 28.71
CA LEU A 8 -17.04 15.30 27.48
C LEU A 8 -17.80 15.78 26.25
N THR A 9 -19.02 16.32 26.37
CA THR A 9 -19.83 16.65 25.18
C THR A 9 -19.23 17.77 24.33
N GLN A 10 -18.71 18.83 24.96
CA GLN A 10 -18.10 19.96 24.24
C GLN A 10 -16.71 19.60 23.68
N ASN A 11 -15.95 18.76 24.40
CA ASN A 11 -14.67 18.23 23.93
C ASN A 11 -14.83 17.25 22.76
N ILE A 12 -15.85 16.37 22.81
CA ILE A 12 -16.17 15.45 21.71
C ILE A 12 -16.63 16.22 20.47
N LEU A 13 -17.44 17.27 20.64
CA LEU A 13 -17.89 18.12 19.55
C LEU A 13 -16.71 18.80 18.83
N SER A 14 -15.81 19.43 19.59
CA SER A 14 -14.60 20.07 19.05
C SER A 14 -13.69 19.08 18.32
N ALA A 15 -13.47 17.90 18.91
CA ALA A 15 -12.69 16.82 18.28
C ALA A 15 -13.34 16.35 16.97
N THR A 16 -14.66 16.16 16.95
CA THR A 16 -15.42 15.73 15.77
C THR A 16 -15.32 16.76 14.63
N ILE A 17 -15.43 18.05 14.95
CA ILE A 17 -15.26 19.13 13.97
C ILE A 17 -13.84 19.10 13.39
N THR A 18 -12.83 18.98 14.25
CA THR A 18 -11.41 18.90 13.83
C THR A 18 -11.17 17.71 12.90
N GLU A 19 -11.77 16.56 13.20
CA GLU A 19 -11.68 15.37 12.34
C GLU A 19 -12.39 15.54 11.01
N LEU A 20 -13.55 16.18 10.99
CA LEU A 20 -14.23 16.49 9.74
C LEU A 20 -13.42 17.44 8.88
N ILE A 21 -12.76 18.45 9.48
CA ILE A 21 -11.83 19.32 8.75
C ILE A 21 -10.71 18.47 8.13
N ASN A 22 -10.08 17.59 8.91
CA ASN A 22 -9.04 16.68 8.41
C ASN A 22 -9.54 15.77 7.28
N ASP A 23 -10.76 15.25 7.37
CA ASP A 23 -11.38 14.43 6.32
C ASP A 23 -11.60 15.21 5.02
N PHE A 24 -12.04 16.47 5.12
CA PHE A 24 -12.18 17.32 3.94
C PHE A 24 -10.83 17.75 3.37
N GLU A 25 -9.79 17.90 4.18
CA GLU A 25 -8.42 18.08 3.67
C GLU A 25 -7.92 16.85 2.89
N GLU A 26 -8.16 15.64 3.40
CA GLU A 26 -7.84 14.37 2.71
C GLU A 26 -8.61 14.28 1.38
N LEU A 27 -9.92 14.59 1.38
CA LEU A 27 -10.73 14.64 0.16
C LEU A 27 -10.22 15.68 -0.84
N SER A 28 -9.91 16.90 -0.41
CA SER A 28 -9.32 17.93 -1.29
C SER A 28 -8.04 17.42 -1.94
N TYR A 29 -7.15 16.78 -1.17
CA TYR A 29 -5.92 16.19 -1.70
C TYR A 29 -6.21 15.10 -2.75
N LEU A 30 -7.11 14.16 -2.44
CA LEU A 30 -7.44 13.08 -3.35
C LEU A 30 -8.03 13.61 -4.66
N TYR A 31 -9.01 14.51 -4.60
CA TYR A 31 -9.59 15.11 -5.81
C TYR A 31 -8.56 15.90 -6.62
N ASN A 32 -7.71 16.70 -5.96
CA ASN A 32 -6.67 17.46 -6.65
C ASN A 32 -5.61 16.57 -7.31
N SER A 33 -5.27 15.43 -6.68
CA SER A 33 -4.36 14.47 -7.30
C SER A 33 -4.93 13.91 -8.61
N HIS A 34 -6.22 13.56 -8.63
CA HIS A 34 -6.90 13.12 -9.85
C HIS A 34 -6.94 14.20 -10.93
N ILE A 35 -7.23 15.45 -10.55
CA ILE A 35 -7.20 16.59 -11.48
C ILE A 35 -5.80 16.72 -12.12
N ILE A 36 -4.72 16.62 -11.33
CA ILE A 36 -3.34 16.69 -11.83
C ILE A 36 -3.06 15.55 -12.82
N ILE A 37 -3.45 14.32 -12.48
CA ILE A 37 -3.25 13.14 -13.35
C ILE A 37 -4.02 13.30 -14.67
N LEU A 38 -5.30 13.67 -14.62
CA LEU A 38 -6.14 13.86 -15.80
C LEU A 38 -5.63 15.01 -16.68
N THR A 39 -5.21 16.13 -16.08
CA THR A 39 -4.64 17.27 -16.81
C THR A 39 -3.35 16.88 -17.51
N HIS A 40 -2.47 16.15 -16.81
CA HIS A 40 -1.24 15.63 -17.40
C HIS A 40 -1.53 14.67 -18.55
N TYR A 41 -2.48 13.74 -18.37
CA TYR A 41 -2.91 12.81 -19.42
C TYR A 41 -3.45 13.55 -20.63
N ALA A 42 -4.38 14.50 -20.45
CA ALA A 42 -4.94 15.29 -21.55
C ALA A 42 -3.85 16.03 -22.35
N LYS A 43 -2.85 16.61 -21.65
CA LYS A 43 -1.69 17.25 -22.29
C LYS A 43 -0.80 16.25 -23.03
N THR A 44 -0.62 15.04 -22.51
CA THR A 44 0.16 14.00 -23.19
C THR A 44 -0.58 13.51 -24.44
N MET A 45 -1.88 13.26 -24.31
CA MET A 45 -2.71 12.80 -25.40
C MET A 45 -2.81 13.83 -26.52
N SER A 46 -2.86 15.14 -26.23
CA SER A 46 -2.94 16.15 -27.29
C SER A 46 -1.69 16.21 -28.17
N LYS A 47 -0.55 15.70 -27.67
CA LYS A 47 0.69 15.59 -28.45
C LYS A 47 0.72 14.36 -29.35
N VAL A 48 -0.04 13.32 -29.02
CA VAL A 48 -0.02 12.04 -29.75
C VAL A 48 -1.33 11.73 -30.47
N SER A 49 -2.35 12.58 -30.34
CA SER A 49 -3.71 12.34 -30.85
C SER A 49 -3.76 12.09 -32.36
N SER A 50 -2.91 12.76 -33.13
CA SER A 50 -2.78 12.56 -34.58
C SER A 50 -2.25 11.17 -34.96
N LEU A 51 -1.65 10.45 -34.02
CA LEU A 51 -1.10 9.11 -34.20
C LEU A 51 -2.06 8.02 -33.69
N LEU A 52 -3.25 8.37 -33.22
CA LEU A 52 -4.21 7.43 -32.63
C LEU A 52 -5.47 7.32 -33.49
N PRO A 53 -6.24 6.23 -33.38
CA PRO A 53 -7.55 6.14 -34.02
C PRO A 53 -8.45 7.29 -33.55
N ASN A 54 -9.07 8.00 -34.51
CA ASN A 54 -9.84 9.22 -34.22
C ASN A 54 -11.02 8.93 -33.29
N GLU A 55 -11.78 7.87 -33.54
CA GLU A 55 -12.95 7.51 -32.72
C GLU A 55 -12.57 7.22 -31.27
N ALA A 56 -11.54 6.39 -31.05
CA ALA A 56 -11.09 6.01 -29.72
C ALA A 56 -10.50 7.20 -28.93
N SER A 57 -9.70 8.03 -29.60
CA SER A 57 -9.12 9.22 -28.98
C SER A 57 -10.19 10.26 -28.66
N THR A 58 -11.11 10.55 -29.58
CA THR A 58 -12.24 11.47 -29.36
C THR A 58 -13.14 11.00 -28.22
N PHE A 59 -13.49 9.71 -28.20
CA PHE A 59 -14.27 9.12 -27.11
C PHE A 59 -13.56 9.31 -25.76
N THR A 60 -12.27 9.00 -25.70
CA THR A 60 -11.47 9.08 -24.48
C THR A 60 -11.38 10.52 -23.99
N PHE A 61 -11.03 11.48 -24.86
CA PHE A 61 -10.95 12.90 -24.52
C PHE A 61 -12.26 13.44 -23.96
N ARG A 62 -13.38 13.16 -24.62
CA ARG A 62 -14.71 13.62 -24.16
C ARG A 62 -15.01 13.16 -22.74
N HIS A 63 -14.63 11.93 -22.38
CA HIS A 63 -14.87 11.41 -21.04
C HIS A 63 -13.85 11.93 -20.02
N ILE A 64 -12.58 12.12 -20.40
CA ILE A 64 -11.58 12.77 -19.57
C ILE A 64 -12.00 14.20 -19.21
N GLU A 65 -12.52 14.98 -20.16
CA GLU A 65 -13.03 16.34 -19.90
C GLU A 65 -14.21 16.34 -18.93
N LYS A 66 -15.14 15.38 -19.08
CA LYS A 66 -16.25 15.19 -18.13
C LYS A 66 -15.74 14.87 -16.72
N CYS A 67 -14.79 13.94 -16.60
CA CYS A 67 -14.17 13.61 -15.31
C CYS A 67 -13.44 14.82 -14.70
N LEU A 68 -12.70 15.58 -15.52
CA LEU A 68 -11.97 16.77 -15.08
C LEU A 68 -12.92 17.85 -14.56
N SER A 69 -14.02 18.11 -15.29
CA SER A 69 -15.08 19.03 -14.87
C SER A 69 -15.71 18.59 -13.55
N LEU A 70 -16.08 17.31 -13.44
CA LEU A 70 -16.68 16.74 -12.23
C LEU A 70 -15.75 16.91 -11.01
N PHE A 71 -14.49 16.48 -11.13
CA PHE A 71 -13.54 16.56 -10.02
C PHE A 71 -13.18 18.01 -9.67
N THR A 72 -13.07 18.89 -10.66
CA THR A 72 -12.84 20.33 -10.40
C THR A 72 -14.02 20.96 -9.67
N SER A 73 -15.25 20.66 -10.08
CA SER A 73 -16.47 21.13 -9.43
C SER A 73 -16.55 20.63 -7.98
N ASN A 74 -16.32 19.34 -7.77
CA ASN A 74 -16.36 18.76 -6.43
C ASN A 74 -15.21 19.25 -5.54
N SER A 75 -14.01 19.45 -6.06
CA SER A 75 -12.89 20.04 -5.31
C SER A 75 -13.24 21.43 -4.79
N LYS A 76 -13.81 22.30 -5.65
CA LYS A 76 -14.30 23.63 -5.23
C LYS A 76 -15.40 23.54 -4.16
N LYS A 77 -16.34 22.60 -4.29
CA LYS A 77 -17.38 22.36 -3.29
C LYS A 77 -16.77 21.92 -1.95
N ILE A 78 -15.83 20.97 -1.97
CA ILE A 78 -15.12 20.51 -0.77
C ILE A 78 -14.43 21.68 -0.06
N ASP A 79 -13.72 22.54 -0.79
CA ASP A 79 -13.08 23.72 -0.20
C ASP A 79 -14.09 24.69 0.42
N SER A 80 -15.24 24.91 -0.24
CA SER A 80 -16.32 25.73 0.33
C SER A 80 -16.91 25.13 1.62
N VAL A 81 -17.06 23.81 1.67
CA VAL A 81 -17.56 23.07 2.84
C VAL A 81 -16.56 23.18 3.99
N LYS A 82 -15.26 23.04 3.71
CA LYS A 82 -14.18 23.23 4.69
C LYS A 82 -14.21 24.64 5.29
N ILE A 83 -14.33 25.68 4.47
CA ILE A 83 -14.44 27.06 4.93
C ILE A 83 -15.69 27.26 5.79
N SER A 84 -16.84 26.67 5.39
CA SER A 84 -18.07 26.74 6.19
C SER A 84 -17.93 26.04 7.53
N LEU A 85 -17.18 24.94 7.60
CA LEU A 85 -16.98 24.17 8.84
C LEU A 85 -16.11 24.94 9.84
N ILE A 86 -15.14 25.72 9.36
CA ILE A 86 -14.26 26.56 10.20
C ILE A 86 -15.00 27.79 10.75
N LYS A 87 -15.92 28.39 9.96
CA LYS A 87 -16.51 29.70 10.29
C LYS A 87 -17.79 29.66 11.15
N LYS A 88 -18.49 28.53 11.25
CA LYS A 88 -19.82 28.47 11.88
C LYS A 88 -19.74 28.12 13.37
N THR A 89 -20.52 28.83 14.19
CA THR A 89 -20.67 28.55 15.63
C THR A 89 -21.79 27.54 15.93
N ASN A 90 -22.79 27.42 15.04
CA ASN A 90 -23.88 26.44 15.14
C ASN A 90 -23.86 25.48 13.95
N ILE A 91 -23.17 24.35 14.11
CA ILE A 91 -22.85 23.40 13.04
C ILE A 91 -23.76 22.17 13.13
N ASN A 92 -24.54 21.90 12.08
CA ASN A 92 -25.18 20.60 11.90
C ASN A 92 -24.13 19.57 11.44
N ILE A 93 -23.49 18.88 12.39
CA ILE A 93 -22.42 17.89 12.12
C ILE A 93 -22.89 16.80 11.16
N GLN A 94 -24.12 16.32 11.32
CA GLN A 94 -24.67 15.22 10.51
C GLN A 94 -24.69 15.58 9.03
N HIS A 95 -25.00 16.83 8.70
CA HIS A 95 -24.91 17.34 7.34
C HIS A 95 -23.50 17.20 6.76
N PHE A 96 -22.45 17.57 7.51
CA PHE A 96 -21.07 17.45 7.06
C PHE A 96 -20.59 16.00 6.96
N ILE A 97 -21.02 15.12 7.86
CA ILE A 97 -20.76 13.67 7.75
C ILE A 97 -21.36 13.11 6.46
N ASN A 98 -22.59 13.51 6.13
CA ASN A 98 -23.27 13.07 4.90
C ASN A 98 -22.56 13.59 3.65
N LEU A 99 -22.14 14.87 3.65
CA LEU A 99 -21.36 15.44 2.55
C LEU A 99 -20.01 14.73 2.36
N LYS A 100 -19.29 14.46 3.46
CA LYS A 100 -18.04 13.69 3.42
C LYS A 100 -18.28 12.33 2.75
N ARG A 101 -19.29 11.58 3.22
CA ARG A 101 -19.64 10.27 2.65
C ARG A 101 -19.96 10.37 1.17
N HIS A 102 -20.78 11.34 0.79
CA HIS A 102 -21.12 11.59 -0.62
C HIS A 102 -19.86 11.80 -1.48
N PHE A 103 -18.93 12.68 -1.07
CA PHE A 103 -17.72 12.92 -1.86
C PHE A 103 -16.79 11.70 -1.93
N TYR A 104 -16.69 10.91 -0.86
CA TYR A 104 -15.94 9.64 -0.87
C TYR A 104 -16.57 8.63 -1.83
N GLU A 105 -17.88 8.44 -1.81
CA GLU A 105 -18.57 7.49 -2.69
C GLU A 105 -18.46 7.91 -4.16
N VAL A 106 -18.59 9.20 -4.46
CA VAL A 106 -18.37 9.73 -5.82
C VAL A 106 -16.94 9.45 -6.27
N LEU A 107 -15.95 9.73 -5.43
CA LEU A 107 -14.54 9.50 -5.74
C LEU A 107 -14.27 8.01 -5.98
N ARG A 108 -14.68 7.14 -5.04
CA ARG A 108 -14.54 5.68 -5.12
C ARG A 108 -15.16 5.12 -6.39
N THR A 109 -16.38 5.55 -6.72
CA THR A 109 -17.10 5.08 -7.91
C THR A 109 -16.38 5.48 -9.19
N HIS A 110 -15.98 6.74 -9.30
CA HIS A 110 -15.31 7.25 -10.49
C HIS A 110 -13.87 6.76 -10.60
N GLN A 111 -13.30 6.18 -9.54
CA GLN A 111 -11.92 5.73 -9.54
C GLN A 111 -11.61 4.66 -10.59
N GLY A 112 -12.53 3.70 -10.73
CA GLY A 112 -12.41 2.68 -11.77
C GLY A 112 -12.62 3.25 -13.18
N VAL A 113 -13.56 4.19 -13.32
CA VAL A 113 -13.89 4.81 -14.61
C VAL A 113 -12.71 5.60 -15.16
N PHE A 114 -12.09 6.48 -14.34
CA PHE A 114 -10.95 7.24 -14.83
C PHE A 114 -9.76 6.32 -15.11
N SER A 115 -9.54 5.29 -14.30
CA SER A 115 -8.40 4.38 -14.48
C SER A 115 -8.47 3.64 -15.81
N PHE A 116 -9.68 3.22 -16.20
CA PHE A 116 -9.96 2.69 -17.53
C PHE A 116 -9.67 3.72 -18.63
N LEU A 117 -10.15 4.96 -18.48
CA LEU A 117 -9.94 6.02 -19.48
C LEU A 117 -8.45 6.34 -19.68
N LEU A 118 -7.65 6.31 -18.62
CA LEU A 118 -6.21 6.58 -18.68
C LEU A 118 -5.39 5.49 -19.40
N THR A 119 -5.97 4.31 -19.60
CA THR A 119 -5.32 3.17 -20.26
C THR A 119 -6.02 2.76 -21.56
N ALA A 120 -7.20 3.30 -21.86
CA ALA A 120 -8.05 2.91 -22.99
C ALA A 120 -7.36 2.97 -24.36
N THR A 121 -6.40 3.90 -24.53
CA THR A 121 -5.67 4.08 -25.78
C THR A 121 -4.38 3.27 -25.88
N ASP A 122 -3.98 2.61 -24.79
CA ASP A 122 -2.68 1.98 -24.68
C ASP A 122 -2.83 0.46 -24.70
N TRP A 123 -2.35 -0.18 -25.76
CA TRP A 123 -2.40 -1.63 -25.88
C TRP A 123 -1.51 -2.29 -24.82
N GLN A 124 -1.87 -3.52 -24.43
CA GLN A 124 -1.08 -4.29 -23.46
C GLN A 124 0.24 -4.80 -24.06
N SER A 125 0.27 -4.99 -25.39
CA SER A 125 1.43 -5.45 -26.16
C SER A 125 1.57 -4.61 -27.45
N PRO A 126 1.95 -3.33 -27.36
CA PRO A 126 2.04 -2.47 -28.53
C PRO A 126 3.16 -2.92 -29.48
N SER A 127 2.93 -2.82 -30.78
CA SER A 127 3.99 -3.00 -31.77
C SER A 127 5.05 -1.88 -31.66
N PHE A 128 6.32 -2.21 -31.95
CA PHE A 128 7.43 -1.22 -31.96
C PHE A 128 7.26 -0.17 -33.05
N SER A 129 6.76 -0.62 -34.20
CA SER A 129 6.50 0.20 -35.37
C SER A 129 5.03 0.08 -35.73
N HIS A 130 4.44 1.15 -36.22
CA HIS A 130 3.07 1.18 -36.68
C HIS A 130 3.00 1.79 -38.07
N SER A 131 2.14 1.22 -38.93
CA SER A 131 1.92 1.70 -40.28
C SER A 131 0.86 2.80 -40.36
N THR A 132 -0.14 2.77 -39.46
CA THR A 132 -1.28 3.69 -39.48
C THR A 132 -1.45 4.42 -38.16
N TYR A 133 -1.61 3.67 -37.06
CA TYR A 133 -1.83 4.24 -35.74
C TYR A 133 -0.95 3.57 -34.70
N SER A 134 -0.45 4.35 -33.75
CA SER A 134 0.31 3.86 -32.62
C SER A 134 -0.58 3.04 -31.68
N GLN A 135 -0.13 1.81 -31.38
CA GLN A 135 -0.72 0.97 -30.34
C GLN A 135 -0.22 1.35 -28.94
N ALA A 136 0.87 2.11 -28.86
CA ALA A 136 1.47 2.53 -27.59
C ALA A 136 0.69 3.67 -26.91
N GLY A 137 -0.31 4.25 -27.57
CA GLY A 137 -1.18 5.27 -26.97
C GLY A 137 -0.40 6.46 -26.42
N LYS A 138 -0.59 6.78 -25.13
CA LYS A 138 0.15 7.86 -24.44
C LYS A 138 1.66 7.61 -24.34
N GLN A 139 2.09 6.35 -24.52
CA GLN A 139 3.48 5.91 -24.47
C GLN A 139 4.14 5.87 -25.86
N THR A 140 3.49 6.43 -26.89
CA THR A 140 4.07 6.54 -28.23
C THR A 140 5.46 7.20 -28.19
N GLY A 141 6.44 6.55 -28.84
CA GLY A 141 7.85 6.96 -28.83
C GLY A 141 8.63 6.58 -27.57
N GLN A 142 8.00 5.88 -26.61
CA GLN A 142 8.62 5.49 -25.33
C GLN A 142 8.74 3.98 -25.15
N ILE A 143 8.20 3.18 -26.08
CA ILE A 143 8.28 1.71 -26.05
C ILE A 143 9.68 1.24 -26.45
N LYS A 144 10.24 0.34 -25.66
CA LYS A 144 11.56 -0.26 -25.84
C LYS A 144 11.43 -1.78 -25.69
N LEU A 145 12.08 -2.50 -26.61
CA LEU A 145 12.13 -3.95 -26.66
C LEU A 145 12.59 -4.54 -25.31
N SER A 146 11.85 -5.54 -24.84
CA SER A 146 12.09 -6.27 -23.60
C SER A 146 12.07 -5.42 -22.32
N LEU A 147 11.61 -4.17 -22.41
CA LEU A 147 11.52 -3.26 -21.26
C LEU A 147 10.08 -2.86 -20.95
N ASN A 148 9.27 -2.47 -21.93
CA ASN A 148 7.90 -2.02 -21.72
C ASN A 148 7.01 -2.20 -22.96
N ASP A 149 7.42 -3.08 -23.85
CA ASP A 149 6.71 -3.60 -25.01
C ASP A 149 5.64 -4.63 -24.66
N TYR A 150 5.67 -5.15 -23.43
CA TYR A 150 4.61 -5.99 -22.88
C TYR A 150 4.31 -5.60 -21.43
N LYS A 151 3.13 -5.02 -21.20
CA LYS A 151 2.76 -4.43 -19.88
C LYS A 151 2.68 -5.45 -18.75
N ARG A 152 2.42 -6.72 -19.08
CA ARG A 152 2.52 -7.83 -18.12
C ARG A 152 3.92 -7.87 -17.49
N ASP A 153 4.95 -7.51 -18.24
CA ASP A 153 6.33 -7.60 -17.79
C ASP A 153 6.73 -6.38 -16.97
N HIS A 154 6.44 -5.20 -17.52
CA HIS A 154 6.70 -3.90 -16.91
C HIS A 154 5.96 -2.81 -17.69
N HIS A 155 5.50 -1.78 -16.99
CA HIS A 155 5.01 -0.57 -17.64
C HIS A 155 5.43 0.71 -16.91
N ILE A 156 5.52 1.81 -17.66
CA ILE A 156 6.04 3.10 -17.13
C ILE A 156 5.19 3.62 -15.96
N ASP A 157 3.89 3.35 -15.98
CA ASP A 157 2.94 3.89 -15.01
C ASP A 157 3.19 3.36 -13.58
N GLU A 158 3.56 2.09 -13.43
CA GLU A 158 3.85 1.47 -12.12
C GLU A 158 5.08 2.10 -11.46
N LYS A 159 6.10 2.44 -12.27
CA LYS A 159 7.38 2.99 -11.80
C LYS A 159 7.22 4.34 -11.11
N ARG A 160 6.25 5.14 -11.57
CA ARG A 160 5.92 6.41 -10.91
C ARG A 160 5.34 6.13 -9.52
N TYR A 161 4.44 5.17 -9.40
CA TYR A 161 3.84 4.81 -8.12
C TYR A 161 4.89 4.23 -7.15
N GLU A 162 5.71 3.28 -7.61
CA GLU A 162 6.81 2.68 -6.84
C GLU A 162 7.74 3.75 -6.24
N ARG A 163 8.18 4.71 -7.06
CA ARG A 163 9.03 5.82 -6.61
C ARG A 163 8.33 6.71 -5.58
N SER A 164 7.05 7.03 -5.81
CA SER A 164 6.26 7.80 -4.86
C SER A 164 6.06 7.03 -3.55
N PHE A 165 5.86 5.72 -3.60
CA PHE A 165 5.72 4.88 -2.41
C PHE A 165 6.99 4.90 -1.57
N VAL A 166 8.16 4.66 -2.18
CA VAL A 166 9.45 4.72 -1.47
C VAL A 166 9.65 6.09 -0.85
N LYS A 167 9.44 7.16 -1.63
CA LYS A 167 9.63 8.54 -1.17
C LYS A 167 8.74 8.88 0.03
N GLU A 168 7.46 8.52 -0.03
CA GLU A 168 6.48 8.94 0.95
C GLU A 168 6.46 8.01 2.16
N TYR A 169 6.65 6.70 2.01
CA TYR A 169 6.32 5.73 3.06
C TYR A 169 7.49 4.98 3.66
N ILE A 170 8.69 5.07 3.06
CA ILE A 170 9.84 4.29 3.52
C ILE A 170 10.91 5.22 4.10
N ASP A 171 11.24 5.02 5.38
CA ASP A 171 12.37 5.64 6.03
C ASP A 171 13.60 4.74 5.88
N ALA A 172 14.54 5.17 5.03
CA ALA A 172 15.79 4.47 4.81
C ALA A 172 16.98 5.46 4.72
N PRO A 173 18.19 5.07 5.17
CA PRO A 173 19.37 5.92 5.01
C PRO A 173 19.71 6.15 3.53
N LEU A 174 19.92 7.42 3.15
CA LEU A 174 20.13 7.87 1.76
C LEU A 174 21.21 7.09 0.97
N LYS A 175 22.19 6.50 1.65
CA LYS A 175 23.33 5.78 1.04
C LYS A 175 22.94 4.46 0.38
N PHE A 176 21.74 3.96 0.62
CA PHE A 176 21.33 2.64 0.20
C PHE A 176 20.00 2.72 -0.56
N PRO A 177 20.02 2.55 -1.89
CA PRO A 177 18.81 2.68 -2.68
C PRO A 177 17.84 1.54 -2.35
N ILE A 178 16.64 1.91 -1.91
CA ILE A 178 15.51 0.99 -1.81
C ILE A 178 14.92 0.81 -3.21
N VAL A 179 14.69 -0.44 -3.59
CA VAL A 179 13.88 -0.79 -4.77
C VAL A 179 12.53 -1.30 -4.30
N SER A 180 11.49 -0.99 -5.06
CA SER A 180 10.12 -1.40 -4.77
C SER A 180 9.43 -1.87 -6.04
N TYR A 181 8.62 -2.92 -5.93
CA TYR A 181 7.90 -3.52 -7.04
C TYR A 181 6.44 -3.72 -6.65
N VAL A 182 5.53 -3.02 -7.34
CA VAL A 182 4.08 -3.22 -7.16
C VAL A 182 3.61 -4.50 -7.87
N THR A 183 2.61 -5.15 -7.31
CA THR A 183 2.07 -6.44 -7.76
C THR A 183 0.54 -6.44 -7.71
N ASN A 184 -0.11 -7.41 -8.34
CA ASN A 184 -1.58 -7.51 -8.40
C ASN A 184 -2.28 -7.66 -7.03
N SER A 185 -1.58 -8.10 -5.99
CA SER A 185 -2.13 -8.26 -4.64
C SER A 185 -1.02 -8.46 -3.60
N GLY A 186 -1.33 -8.35 -2.30
CA GLY A 186 -0.38 -8.74 -1.24
C GLY A 186 0.10 -10.20 -1.37
N MET A 187 -0.75 -11.12 -1.82
CA MET A 187 -0.37 -12.51 -2.09
C MET A 187 0.55 -12.65 -3.29
N SER A 188 0.35 -11.82 -4.32
CA SER A 188 1.25 -11.73 -5.47
C SER A 188 2.62 -11.21 -5.04
N ALA A 189 2.66 -10.25 -4.12
CA ALA A 189 3.90 -9.75 -3.51
C ALA A 189 4.65 -10.87 -2.77
N PHE A 190 3.96 -11.57 -1.86
CA PHE A 190 4.55 -12.65 -1.08
C PHE A 190 5.00 -13.84 -1.95
N SER A 191 4.17 -14.30 -2.88
CA SER A 191 4.53 -15.40 -3.79
C SER A 191 5.72 -15.08 -4.67
N THR A 192 5.80 -13.86 -5.21
CA THR A 192 6.98 -13.40 -5.97
C THR A 192 8.25 -13.48 -5.13
N LEU A 193 8.19 -12.98 -3.89
CA LEU A 193 9.31 -13.02 -2.97
C LEU A 193 9.70 -14.46 -2.62
N LEU A 194 8.73 -15.33 -2.37
CA LEU A 194 8.96 -16.74 -2.03
C LEU A 194 9.64 -17.50 -3.17
N HIS A 195 9.16 -17.32 -4.40
CA HIS A 195 9.78 -17.93 -5.59
C HIS A 195 11.18 -17.37 -5.85
N PHE A 196 11.38 -16.06 -5.70
CA PHE A 196 12.72 -15.47 -5.75
C PHE A 196 13.66 -16.16 -4.76
N LEU A 197 13.26 -16.30 -3.49
CA LEU A 197 14.12 -16.93 -2.48
C LEU A 197 14.38 -18.41 -2.77
N LEU A 198 13.38 -19.13 -3.29
CA LEU A 198 13.52 -20.54 -3.67
C LEU A 198 14.50 -20.73 -4.83
N HIS A 199 14.30 -20.00 -5.93
CA HIS A 199 15.08 -20.17 -7.15
C HIS A 199 16.51 -19.62 -7.02
N GLU A 200 16.75 -18.64 -6.15
CA GLU A 200 18.10 -18.18 -5.83
C GLU A 200 18.81 -19.08 -4.78
N GLY A 201 18.18 -20.17 -4.33
CA GLY A 201 18.77 -21.08 -3.33
C GLY A 201 18.93 -20.46 -1.94
N ILE A 202 18.20 -19.37 -1.67
CA ILE A 202 18.21 -18.65 -0.40
C ILE A 202 17.28 -19.33 0.60
N LEU A 203 16.09 -19.77 0.15
CA LEU A 203 15.16 -20.53 0.95
C LEU A 203 15.68 -21.96 1.11
N LYS A 204 16.27 -22.27 2.27
CA LYS A 204 16.82 -23.59 2.62
C LYS A 204 15.90 -24.30 3.61
N GLU A 205 16.29 -25.51 4.00
CA GLU A 205 15.54 -26.42 4.88
C GLU A 205 14.88 -25.72 6.07
N ASN A 206 15.63 -24.95 6.88
CA ASN A 206 15.07 -24.34 8.08
C ASN A 206 14.52 -22.93 7.83
N VAL A 207 13.22 -22.76 8.11
CA VAL A 207 12.52 -21.47 8.10
C VAL A 207 11.85 -21.26 9.46
N VAL A 208 11.95 -20.05 10.01
CA VAL A 208 11.21 -19.65 11.20
C VAL A 208 10.05 -18.76 10.79
N ILE A 209 8.84 -19.06 11.29
CA ILE A 209 7.65 -18.24 11.04
C ILE A 209 6.92 -17.95 12.35
N GLY A 210 6.22 -16.82 12.41
CA GLY A 210 5.19 -16.62 13.42
C GLY A 210 4.05 -17.64 13.25
N ASN A 211 3.45 -18.12 14.34
CA ASN A 211 2.34 -19.05 14.26
C ASN A 211 1.09 -18.42 13.63
N SER A 212 0.95 -17.11 13.82
CA SER A 212 -0.17 -16.26 13.43
C SER A 212 0.10 -15.38 12.20
N ILE A 213 1.16 -15.67 11.44
CA ILE A 213 1.31 -15.05 10.12
C ILE A 213 0.07 -15.34 9.26
N TYR A 214 -0.24 -14.45 8.32
CA TYR A 214 -1.38 -14.62 7.44
C TYR A 214 -1.49 -16.03 6.84
N PHE A 215 -2.65 -16.68 7.00
CA PHE A 215 -2.78 -18.12 6.79
C PHE A 215 -2.41 -18.57 5.38
N GLN A 216 -2.68 -17.76 4.34
CA GLN A 216 -2.32 -18.12 2.97
C GLN A 216 -0.80 -18.11 2.77
N ASN A 217 -0.05 -17.23 3.46
CA ASN A 217 1.42 -17.24 3.44
C ASN A 217 1.93 -18.55 4.04
N LYS A 218 1.35 -18.97 5.18
CA LYS A 218 1.67 -20.26 5.82
C LYS A 218 1.37 -21.45 4.90
N THR A 219 0.24 -21.44 4.20
CA THR A 219 -0.13 -22.48 3.23
C THR A 219 0.85 -22.57 2.06
N LEU A 220 1.28 -21.43 1.50
CA LEU A 220 2.24 -21.41 0.40
C LEU A 220 3.59 -22.01 0.81
N ILE A 221 4.11 -21.67 1.98
CA ILE A 221 5.40 -22.21 2.47
C ILE A 221 5.29 -23.73 2.71
N LYS A 222 4.17 -24.19 3.28
CA LYS A 222 3.90 -25.63 3.48
C LYS A 222 3.84 -26.44 2.19
N GLY A 223 3.65 -25.79 1.05
CA GLY A 223 3.69 -26.43 -0.27
C GLY A 223 5.07 -26.94 -0.67
N PHE A 224 6.14 -26.57 0.03
CA PHE A 224 7.51 -26.98 -0.27
C PHE A 224 7.98 -28.09 0.68
N PRO A 225 8.01 -29.36 0.26
CA PRO A 225 8.24 -30.49 1.17
C PRO A 225 9.65 -30.56 1.77
N HIS A 226 10.62 -29.88 1.16
CA HIS A 226 12.00 -29.80 1.67
C HIS A 226 12.19 -28.70 2.73
N ILE A 227 11.15 -27.92 3.03
CA ILE A 227 11.20 -26.84 4.01
C ILE A 227 10.62 -27.31 5.34
N GLN A 228 11.49 -27.35 6.35
CA GLN A 228 11.13 -27.50 7.75
C GLN A 228 10.73 -26.15 8.35
N ILE A 229 9.44 -26.03 8.64
CA ILE A 229 8.84 -24.85 9.27
C ILE A 229 8.95 -24.96 10.80
N ASN A 230 9.65 -24.00 11.40
CA ASN A 230 9.74 -23.82 12.85
C ASN A 230 8.81 -22.66 13.24
N ALA A 231 7.55 -22.99 13.57
CA ALA A 231 6.58 -22.00 14.00
C ALA A 231 6.81 -21.59 15.46
N VAL A 232 6.72 -20.28 15.75
CA VAL A 232 6.93 -19.72 17.09
C VAL A 232 5.73 -18.87 17.51
N ASN A 233 5.46 -18.83 18.82
CA ASN A 233 4.48 -17.91 19.39
C ASN A 233 5.05 -16.49 19.39
N GLU A 234 4.43 -15.59 18.63
CA GLU A 234 4.88 -14.21 18.46
C GLU A 234 4.83 -13.37 19.75
N SER A 235 4.06 -13.78 20.76
CA SER A 235 4.01 -13.09 22.06
C SER A 235 5.20 -13.39 22.97
N ASN A 236 5.97 -14.44 22.71
CA ASN A 236 7.10 -14.83 23.55
C ASN A 236 8.45 -14.59 22.86
N HIS A 237 9.03 -13.42 23.14
CA HIS A 237 10.34 -13.03 22.62
C HIS A 237 11.45 -14.08 22.88
N THR A 238 11.47 -14.66 24.08
CA THR A 238 12.50 -15.63 24.48
C THR A 238 12.42 -16.91 23.63
N ASP A 239 11.20 -17.39 23.36
CA ASP A 239 10.98 -18.58 22.54
C ASP A 239 11.42 -18.33 21.10
N ILE A 240 11.12 -17.15 20.56
CA ILE A 240 11.54 -16.76 19.21
C ILE A 240 13.07 -16.77 19.10
N VAL A 241 13.77 -16.12 20.05
CA VAL A 241 15.24 -16.06 20.07
C VAL A 241 15.86 -17.46 20.20
N ASN A 242 15.33 -18.29 21.10
CA ASN A 242 15.82 -19.65 21.29
C ASN A 242 15.60 -20.53 20.05
N CYS A 243 14.43 -20.38 19.39
CA CYS A 243 14.15 -21.05 18.13
C CYS A 243 15.14 -20.65 17.04
N ILE A 244 15.39 -19.34 16.85
CA ILE A 244 16.36 -18.84 15.87
C ILE A 244 17.77 -19.41 16.13
N LYS A 245 18.23 -19.43 17.39
CA LYS A 245 19.53 -20.01 17.77
C LYS A 245 19.63 -21.49 17.42
N LYS A 246 18.58 -22.26 17.71
CA LYS A 246 18.54 -23.72 17.52
C LYS A 246 18.39 -24.10 16.04
N ALA A 247 17.41 -23.51 15.36
CA ALA A 247 17.05 -23.85 13.99
C ALA A 247 18.03 -23.30 12.94
N LYS A 248 18.77 -22.23 13.28
CA LYS A 248 19.70 -21.54 12.37
C LYS A 248 19.05 -21.28 10.99
N PRO A 249 17.89 -20.60 10.95
CA PRO A 249 17.10 -20.49 9.74
C PRO A 249 17.85 -19.72 8.66
N SER A 250 17.50 -20.02 7.41
CA SER A 250 17.88 -19.22 6.23
C SER A 250 16.92 -18.05 6.01
N VAL A 251 15.65 -18.25 6.36
CA VAL A 251 14.58 -17.25 6.21
C VAL A 251 13.75 -17.17 7.50
N ILE A 252 13.41 -15.96 7.90
CA ILE A 252 12.53 -15.64 9.02
C ILE A 252 11.37 -14.80 8.49
N ILE A 253 10.13 -15.18 8.78
CA ILE A 253 8.92 -14.52 8.26
C ILE A 253 8.01 -14.14 9.43
N PHE A 254 7.72 -12.84 9.55
CA PHE A 254 6.80 -12.32 10.55
C PHE A 254 5.87 -11.26 9.97
N ASP A 255 4.69 -11.14 10.57
CA ASP A 255 3.83 -9.99 10.38
C ASP A 255 4.26 -8.91 11.38
N SER A 256 4.23 -7.64 10.98
CA SER A 256 4.49 -6.50 11.87
C SER A 256 3.42 -6.38 12.96
N LEU A 257 2.20 -6.79 12.63
CA LEU A 257 1.05 -6.94 13.51
C LEU A 257 0.17 -8.01 12.88
N THR A 258 -0.12 -9.09 13.59
CA THR A 258 -0.81 -10.24 12.99
C THR A 258 -2.28 -9.93 12.73
N ASN A 259 -2.79 -10.40 11.58
CA ASN A 259 -4.20 -10.27 11.22
C ASN A 259 -4.96 -11.57 11.57
N THR A 260 -4.94 -11.95 12.85
CA THR A 260 -5.61 -13.15 13.40
C THR A 260 -6.50 -12.76 14.59
N ASN A 261 -7.33 -13.71 15.04
CA ASN A 261 -8.25 -13.47 16.16
C ASN A 261 -7.55 -13.06 17.46
N GLU A 262 -6.31 -13.51 17.68
CA GLU A 262 -5.54 -13.26 18.90
C GLU A 262 -4.55 -12.09 18.79
N VAL A 263 -4.58 -11.34 17.66
CA VAL A 263 -3.76 -10.14 17.34
C VAL A 263 -2.46 -10.02 18.15
N PHE A 264 -1.39 -10.61 17.65
CA PHE A 264 -0.06 -10.52 18.26
C PHE A 264 0.75 -9.36 17.66
N LEU A 265 1.47 -8.66 18.53
CA LEU A 265 2.45 -7.64 18.18
C LEU A 265 3.84 -8.16 18.55
N PRO A 266 4.54 -8.88 17.65
CA PRO A 266 5.90 -9.34 17.95
C PRO A 266 6.83 -8.15 18.16
N ASP A 267 7.75 -8.26 19.12
CA ASP A 267 8.80 -7.26 19.31
C ASP A 267 9.88 -7.39 18.23
N LEU A 268 9.53 -7.00 17.01
CA LEU A 268 10.42 -7.06 15.86
C LEU A 268 11.66 -6.21 16.06
N TYR A 269 11.60 -5.14 16.86
CA TYR A 269 12.77 -4.32 17.16
C TYR A 269 13.84 -5.14 17.90
N GLN A 270 13.46 -5.82 18.99
CA GLN A 270 14.38 -6.66 19.74
C GLN A 270 14.82 -7.88 18.93
N ILE A 271 13.89 -8.53 18.22
CA ILE A 271 14.20 -9.71 17.39
C ILE A 271 15.20 -9.36 16.28
N ILE A 272 14.97 -8.30 15.52
CA ILE A 272 15.87 -7.88 14.44
C ILE A 272 17.23 -7.46 15.00
N ASN A 273 17.28 -6.70 16.10
CA ASN A 273 18.55 -6.33 16.73
C ASN A 273 19.33 -7.55 17.23
N PHE A 274 18.65 -8.56 17.78
CA PHE A 274 19.27 -9.83 18.16
C PHE A 274 19.88 -10.52 16.93
N ILE A 275 19.12 -10.65 15.84
CA ILE A 275 19.59 -11.29 14.59
C ILE A 275 20.80 -10.54 14.02
N VAL A 276 20.73 -9.21 13.89
CA VAL A 276 21.81 -8.39 13.36
C VAL A 276 23.11 -8.54 14.17
N LYS A 277 23.03 -8.62 15.50
CA LYS A 277 24.20 -8.75 16.39
C LYS A 277 24.79 -10.16 16.42
N ASN A 278 23.97 -11.21 16.26
CA ASN A 278 24.38 -12.59 16.56
C ASN A 278 24.48 -13.51 15.34
N SER A 279 23.99 -13.11 14.17
CA SER A 279 24.01 -13.97 12.98
C SER A 279 25.42 -14.16 12.45
N LYS A 280 25.83 -15.43 12.33
CA LYS A 280 27.12 -15.84 11.76
C LYS A 280 27.02 -16.34 10.32
N HIS A 281 25.79 -16.55 9.84
CA HIS A 281 25.46 -17.00 8.49
C HIS A 281 24.48 -16.05 7.83
N ASP A 282 24.27 -16.21 6.53
CA ASP A 282 23.35 -15.36 5.77
C ASP A 282 21.89 -15.70 6.12
N ILE A 283 21.12 -14.69 6.51
CA ILE A 283 19.70 -14.80 6.90
C ILE A 283 18.89 -13.74 6.15
N VAL A 284 17.75 -14.14 5.61
CA VAL A 284 16.73 -13.22 5.08
C VAL A 284 15.60 -13.04 6.08
N ILE A 285 15.28 -11.80 6.40
CA ILE A 285 14.09 -11.43 7.15
C ILE A 285 13.04 -10.94 6.15
N ILE A 286 11.83 -11.51 6.24
CA ILE A 286 10.65 -11.05 5.52
C ILE A 286 9.67 -10.50 6.54
N VAL A 287 9.20 -9.27 6.32
CA VAL A 287 8.15 -8.66 7.13
C VAL A 287 6.92 -8.42 6.27
N ASP A 288 5.77 -8.98 6.66
CA ASP A 288 4.47 -8.47 6.22
C ASP A 288 4.15 -7.21 7.04
N ASN A 289 4.35 -6.04 6.44
CA ASN A 289 4.15 -4.77 7.13
C ASN A 289 2.73 -4.19 6.89
N THR A 290 1.79 -4.99 6.38
CA THR A 290 0.45 -4.51 5.99
C THR A 290 -0.28 -3.81 7.14
N CYS A 291 -0.18 -4.36 8.35
CA CYS A 291 -1.00 -3.94 9.49
C CYS A 291 -0.44 -2.74 10.27
N LEU A 292 0.87 -2.49 10.23
CA LEU A 292 1.48 -1.29 10.84
C LEU A 292 1.85 -0.23 9.80
N SER A 293 2.15 -0.64 8.56
CA SER A 293 2.53 0.22 7.46
C SER A 293 3.61 1.23 7.89
N ILE A 294 3.37 2.52 7.69
CA ILE A 294 4.34 3.58 8.03
C ILE A 294 4.68 3.66 9.52
N ALA A 295 3.89 3.07 10.42
CA ALA A 295 4.17 3.05 11.86
C ALA A 295 5.35 2.13 12.23
N PHE A 296 5.77 1.22 11.34
CA PHE A 296 6.94 0.38 11.54
C PHE A 296 7.94 0.55 10.38
N GLN A 297 9.16 0.95 10.70
CA GLN A 297 10.23 1.28 9.74
C GLN A 297 11.47 0.39 9.96
N PRO A 298 11.48 -0.85 9.43
CA PRO A 298 12.48 -1.86 9.77
C PRO A 298 13.88 -1.62 9.18
N PHE A 299 14.01 -0.78 8.15
CA PHE A 299 15.27 -0.58 7.43
C PHE A 299 16.38 0.03 8.29
N ASN A 300 16.05 0.98 9.17
CA ASN A 300 16.99 1.59 10.11
C ASN A 300 17.57 0.58 11.13
N LEU A 301 16.94 -0.59 11.26
CA LEU A 301 17.39 -1.63 12.17
C LEU A 301 18.52 -2.47 11.59
N ILE A 302 18.65 -2.56 10.26
CA ILE A 302 19.54 -3.52 9.58
C ILE A 302 20.58 -2.81 8.71
N MET A 303 20.18 -1.78 7.97
CA MET A 303 21.01 -1.19 6.92
C MET A 303 22.32 -0.61 7.47
N GLY A 304 23.43 -0.99 6.84
CA GLY A 304 24.78 -0.58 7.23
C GLY A 304 25.35 -1.28 8.47
N LYS A 305 24.58 -2.13 9.17
CA LYS A 305 25.04 -2.81 10.39
C LYS A 305 25.66 -4.18 10.13
N THR A 306 25.21 -4.88 9.09
CA THR A 306 25.74 -6.20 8.73
C THR A 306 25.47 -6.50 7.26
N ARG A 307 26.30 -7.39 6.68
CA ARG A 307 26.08 -7.96 5.33
C ARG A 307 25.45 -9.36 5.38
N LYS A 308 25.30 -9.92 6.58
CA LYS A 308 24.76 -11.27 6.82
C LYS A 308 23.24 -11.31 6.96
N VAL A 309 22.60 -10.14 7.07
CA VAL A 309 21.15 -10.04 7.23
C VAL A 309 20.62 -9.19 6.09
N GLN A 310 19.69 -9.76 5.34
CA GLN A 310 18.96 -9.08 4.28
C GLN A 310 17.51 -8.90 4.71
N LEU A 311 16.90 -7.76 4.35
CA LEU A 311 15.50 -7.47 4.63
C LEU A 311 14.73 -7.34 3.33
N TYR A 312 13.59 -8.02 3.30
CA TYR A 312 12.50 -7.73 2.37
C TYR A 312 11.25 -7.45 3.17
N VAL A 313 10.47 -6.50 2.68
CA VAL A 313 9.17 -6.17 3.25
C VAL A 313 8.16 -6.25 2.13
N PHE A 314 6.97 -6.72 2.45
CA PHE A 314 5.85 -6.63 1.55
C PHE A 314 4.61 -6.13 2.27
N GLU A 315 3.70 -5.52 1.52
CA GLU A 315 2.44 -4.99 2.04
C GLU A 315 1.30 -5.26 1.06
N SER A 316 0.11 -5.54 1.60
CA SER A 316 -1.14 -5.45 0.86
C SER A 316 -1.60 -3.99 0.79
N LEU A 317 -1.66 -3.45 -0.43
CA LEU A 317 -2.09 -2.07 -0.66
C LEU A 317 -3.62 -1.90 -0.61
N LEU A 318 -4.37 -2.99 -0.49
CA LEU A 318 -5.84 -2.96 -0.38
C LEU A 318 -6.31 -2.30 0.92
N LYS A 319 -5.48 -2.31 1.97
CA LYS A 319 -5.85 -1.87 3.32
C LYS A 319 -5.71 -0.35 3.48
N TYR A 320 -4.74 0.10 4.26
CA TYR A 320 -4.63 1.50 4.66
C TYR A 320 -4.21 2.42 3.52
N HIS A 321 -3.41 1.92 2.57
CA HIS A 321 -2.86 2.69 1.44
C HIS A 321 -3.89 3.24 0.47
N GLN A 322 -5.12 2.69 0.46
CA GLN A 322 -6.20 3.16 -0.41
C GLN A 322 -7.13 4.18 0.25
N PHE A 323 -6.78 4.70 1.44
CA PHE A 323 -7.58 5.72 2.14
C PHE A 323 -9.05 5.31 2.34
N GLY A 324 -9.31 4.00 2.48
CA GLY A 324 -10.65 3.43 2.61
C GLY A 324 -11.48 3.36 1.32
N MET A 325 -10.89 3.68 0.16
CA MET A 325 -11.58 3.54 -1.13
C MET A 325 -11.73 2.09 -1.57
N ASP A 326 -10.85 1.18 -1.11
CA ASP A 326 -10.98 -0.26 -1.28
C ASP A 326 -11.43 -0.64 -2.71
N ARG A 327 -10.63 -0.20 -3.69
CA ARG A 327 -11.03 -0.17 -5.09
C ARG A 327 -10.37 -1.24 -5.95
N THR A 328 -9.09 -1.52 -5.68
CA THR A 328 -8.31 -2.47 -6.46
C THR A 328 -7.46 -3.35 -5.56
N ASN A 329 -7.30 -4.62 -5.93
CA ASN A 329 -6.23 -5.41 -5.33
C ASN A 329 -4.89 -4.87 -5.80
N ALA A 330 -3.94 -4.79 -4.88
CA ALA A 330 -2.56 -4.47 -5.15
C ALA A 330 -1.69 -4.90 -3.96
N GLY A 331 -0.43 -5.19 -4.24
CA GLY A 331 0.60 -5.41 -3.24
C GLY A 331 1.87 -4.69 -3.62
N ILE A 332 2.82 -4.61 -2.71
CA ILE A 332 4.16 -4.09 -3.00
C ILE A 332 5.20 -4.90 -2.27
N ILE A 333 6.34 -5.13 -2.91
CA ILE A 333 7.55 -5.71 -2.31
C ILE A 333 8.62 -4.63 -2.33
N TYR A 334 9.40 -4.49 -1.28
CA TYR A 334 10.54 -3.58 -1.28
C TYR A 334 11.70 -4.10 -0.44
N GLY A 335 12.90 -3.71 -0.82
CA GLY A 335 14.16 -4.17 -0.24
C GLY A 335 15.34 -3.33 -0.73
N TYR A 336 16.54 -3.63 -0.23
CA TYR A 336 17.77 -2.96 -0.65
C TYR A 336 18.82 -3.97 -1.15
N GLY A 337 19.85 -3.47 -1.83
CA GLY A 337 20.97 -4.29 -2.28
C GLY A 337 20.79 -4.85 -3.69
N LYS A 338 21.84 -5.51 -4.20
CA LYS A 338 21.90 -5.96 -5.60
C LYS A 338 20.84 -7.01 -5.91
N ASP A 339 20.62 -7.95 -5.01
CA ASP A 339 19.66 -9.04 -5.23
C ASP A 339 18.21 -8.56 -5.19
N ALA A 340 17.90 -7.45 -4.52
CA ALA A 340 16.56 -6.89 -4.53
C ALA A 340 16.11 -6.50 -5.94
N SER A 341 17.04 -6.13 -6.84
CA SER A 341 16.70 -5.83 -8.24
C SER A 341 16.25 -7.06 -9.02
N LYS A 342 16.60 -8.28 -8.59
CA LYS A 342 16.18 -9.53 -9.23
C LYS A 342 14.69 -9.78 -9.07
N LEU A 343 14.05 -9.22 -8.03
CA LEU A 343 12.60 -9.30 -7.82
C LEU A 343 11.80 -8.80 -9.03
N PHE A 344 12.37 -7.88 -9.81
CA PHE A 344 11.81 -7.45 -11.09
C PHE A 344 11.55 -8.63 -12.04
N TYR A 345 12.56 -9.49 -12.23
CA TYR A 345 12.48 -10.62 -13.15
C TYR A 345 11.48 -11.67 -12.65
N TYR A 346 11.51 -12.00 -11.36
CA TYR A 346 10.55 -12.94 -10.79
C TYR A 346 9.11 -12.42 -10.89
N ARG A 347 8.89 -11.12 -10.66
CA ARG A 347 7.57 -10.51 -10.83
C ARG A 347 7.06 -10.62 -12.27
N ARG A 348 7.94 -10.33 -13.24
CA ARG A 348 7.66 -10.46 -14.68
C ARG A 348 7.32 -11.90 -15.04
N ASP A 349 8.22 -12.83 -14.68
CA ASP A 349 8.16 -14.22 -15.14
C ASP A 349 6.97 -14.95 -14.51
N MET A 350 6.60 -14.61 -13.28
CA MET A 350 5.40 -15.13 -12.61
C MET A 350 4.10 -14.44 -13.02
N GLY A 351 4.15 -13.35 -13.80
CA GLY A 351 2.96 -12.58 -14.16
C GLY A 351 2.25 -11.94 -12.94
N THR A 352 3.00 -11.66 -11.88
CA THR A 352 2.46 -11.04 -10.66
C THR A 352 2.46 -9.52 -10.72
N ASN A 353 2.97 -8.94 -11.81
CA ASN A 353 2.98 -7.50 -12.03
C ASN A 353 1.57 -6.91 -12.02
N ILE A 354 1.42 -5.73 -11.43
CA ILE A 354 0.15 -5.01 -11.38
C ILE A 354 -0.31 -4.61 -12.79
N SER A 355 -1.61 -4.60 -13.05
CA SER A 355 -2.12 -4.01 -14.29
C SER A 355 -2.06 -2.48 -14.27
N ASP A 356 -1.92 -1.86 -15.44
CA ASP A 356 -1.89 -0.42 -15.59
C ASP A 356 -3.17 0.27 -15.06
N SER A 357 -4.34 -0.30 -15.35
CA SER A 357 -5.62 0.19 -14.82
C SER A 357 -5.69 0.09 -13.28
N ALA A 358 -5.13 -0.97 -12.69
CA ALA A 358 -5.05 -1.10 -11.24
C ALA A 358 -4.09 -0.07 -10.62
N VAL A 359 -2.95 0.23 -11.25
CA VAL A 359 -2.04 1.28 -10.78
C VAL A 359 -2.73 2.63 -10.73
N TYR A 360 -3.48 3.00 -11.77
CA TYR A 360 -4.24 4.24 -11.76
C TYR A 360 -5.38 4.23 -10.74
N SER A 361 -5.90 3.06 -10.39
CA SER A 361 -6.90 2.90 -9.34
C SER A 361 -6.31 3.04 -7.93
N LEU A 362 -4.99 3.22 -7.78
CA LEU A 362 -4.37 3.52 -6.50
C LEU A 362 -4.29 5.04 -6.29
N PRO A 363 -4.69 5.56 -5.11
CA PRO A 363 -4.42 6.95 -4.76
C PRO A 363 -2.90 7.20 -4.69
N THR A 364 -2.51 8.42 -5.03
CA THR A 364 -1.10 8.82 -4.93
C THR A 364 -0.62 8.71 -3.47
N PRO A 365 0.55 8.10 -3.22
CA PRO A 365 1.14 8.05 -1.88
C PRO A 365 1.24 9.43 -1.22
N ASN A 366 0.90 9.50 0.07
CA ASN A 366 1.02 10.71 0.88
C ASN A 366 1.12 10.37 2.37
N ARG A 367 2.31 10.55 2.95
CA ARG A 367 2.55 10.18 4.37
C ARG A 367 1.60 10.89 5.32
N LYS A 368 1.46 12.22 5.16
CA LYS A 368 0.71 13.07 6.08
C LYS A 368 -0.73 12.59 6.26
N PHE A 369 -1.42 12.29 5.16
CA PHE A 369 -2.82 11.83 5.25
C PHE A 369 -2.92 10.40 5.77
N LEU A 370 -2.00 9.51 5.35
CA LEU A 370 -2.00 8.13 5.84
C LEU A 370 -1.78 8.10 7.36
N GLU A 371 -0.83 8.87 7.87
CA GLU A 371 -0.53 8.98 9.29
C GLU A 371 -1.72 9.52 10.09
N LYS A 372 -2.34 10.63 9.65
CA LYS A 372 -3.56 11.17 10.27
C LYS A 372 -4.66 10.10 10.37
N ARG A 373 -4.83 9.31 9.31
CA ARG A 373 -5.83 8.24 9.25
C ARG A 373 -5.50 7.11 10.22
N LEU A 374 -4.25 6.63 10.25
CA LEU A 374 -3.81 5.57 11.15
C LEU A 374 -3.92 5.97 12.63
N VAL A 375 -3.52 7.20 12.98
CA VAL A 375 -3.66 7.73 14.35
C VAL A 375 -5.12 7.73 14.79
N ARG A 376 -6.03 8.16 13.90
CA ARG A 376 -7.46 8.13 14.19
C ARG A 376 -8.00 6.70 14.34
N LEU A 377 -7.63 5.80 13.43
CA LEU A 377 -8.06 4.40 13.50
C LEU A 377 -7.59 3.75 14.81
N ASN A 378 -6.34 3.97 15.19
CA ASN A 378 -5.79 3.51 16.46
C ASN A 378 -6.59 4.04 17.65
N ARG A 379 -6.80 5.36 17.73
CA ARG A 379 -7.58 5.96 18.82
C ARG A 379 -9.00 5.39 18.90
N ASN A 380 -9.69 5.28 17.76
CA ASN A 380 -11.05 4.74 17.72
C ASN A 380 -11.10 3.27 18.15
N ALA A 381 -10.12 2.47 17.72
CA ALA A 381 -9.98 1.09 18.15
C ALA A 381 -9.73 0.98 19.66
N THR A 382 -8.88 1.84 20.23
CA THR A 382 -8.63 1.90 21.68
C THR A 382 -9.91 2.25 22.45
N TYR A 383 -10.65 3.27 22.02
CA TYR A 383 -11.90 3.65 22.69
C TYR A 383 -12.94 2.53 22.64
N LEU A 384 -13.09 1.87 21.49
CA LEU A 384 -13.98 0.74 21.37
C LEU A 384 -13.56 -0.43 22.28
N ALA A 385 -12.26 -0.75 22.31
CA ALA A 385 -11.73 -1.82 23.15
C ALA A 385 -11.97 -1.57 24.64
N VAL A 386 -11.70 -0.35 25.13
CA VAL A 386 -11.95 0.04 26.53
C VAL A 386 -13.44 -0.03 26.86
N PHE A 387 -14.30 0.50 25.97
CA PHE A 387 -15.74 0.45 26.15
C PHE A 387 -16.27 -0.99 26.25
N LEU A 388 -15.81 -1.87 25.36
CA LEU A 388 -16.18 -3.28 25.37
C LEU A 388 -15.69 -3.99 26.64
N GLN A 389 -14.44 -3.73 27.06
CA GLN A 389 -13.87 -4.30 28.27
C GLN A 389 -14.70 -3.93 29.51
N ASN A 390 -15.07 -2.65 29.66
CA ASN A 390 -15.88 -2.19 30.78
C ASN A 390 -17.28 -2.83 30.76
N THR A 391 -17.91 -2.89 29.58
CA THR A 391 -19.24 -3.49 29.42
C THR A 391 -19.23 -4.98 29.80
N ILE A 392 -18.18 -5.73 29.42
CA ILE A 392 -18.03 -7.14 29.79
C ILE A 392 -17.77 -7.29 31.29
N SER A 393 -16.98 -6.41 31.90
CA SER A 393 -16.75 -6.41 33.34
C SER A 393 -18.03 -6.16 34.13
N ASP A 394 -18.85 -5.20 33.71
CA ASP A 394 -20.14 -4.89 34.35
C ASP A 394 -21.18 -6.01 34.21
N LEU A 395 -21.12 -6.81 33.13
CA LEU A 395 -22.00 -7.97 32.95
C LEU A 395 -21.60 -9.18 33.81
N ASN A 396 -20.33 -9.25 34.24
CA ASN A 396 -19.80 -10.33 35.06
C ASN A 396 -19.79 -10.01 36.56
N SER A 397 -20.11 -8.76 36.94
CA SER A 397 -20.32 -8.31 38.32
C SER A 397 -21.79 -8.34 38.69
#